data_AF-A0A919LR21-F1
#
_entry.id   AF-A0A919LR21-F1
#
_cell.length_a   1.000
_cell.length_b   1.000
_cell.length_c   1.000
_cell.angle_alpha   90.00
_cell.angle_beta   90.00
_cell.angle_gamma   90.00
#
_symmetry.space_group_name_H-M   'P 1'
#
loop_
_entity.id
_entity.type
_entity.pdbx_description
1 polymer ?
#
loop_
_entity_poly.entity_id
_entity_poly.type
_entity_poly.pdbx_seq_one_letter_code
_entity_poly.pdbx_strand_id
1 'polypeptide(L)'
;MRQRGGLGGTYAGNPLAVAAAHAVLDVIAEEQLCQRAEQLGSHLQEVLNRARATCPAIVDVRGRGSMVAVEFNDPQTGEPSPEFTRRCNRKRRRTACCC
;
A
#
# COMPACT_ATOMS: atom_id res chain seq x y z
N MET A 1 -24.88 -16.19 35.15
CA MET A 1 -25.20 -15.76 33.77
C MET A 1 -23.97 -16.03 32.89
N ARG A 2 -23.81 -17.26 32.35
CA ARG A 2 -22.68 -17.64 31.48
C ARG A 2 -23.18 -17.64 30.03
N GLN A 3 -22.88 -16.60 29.26
CA GLN A 3 -23.01 -16.66 27.80
C GLN A 3 -21.95 -17.62 27.28
N ARG A 4 -22.40 -18.74 26.69
CA ARG A 4 -21.54 -19.70 26.00
C ARG A 4 -21.19 -19.12 24.64
N GLY A 5 -19.89 -19.12 24.33
CA GLY A 5 -19.30 -18.43 23.19
C GLY A 5 -19.94 -18.79 21.84
N GLY A 6 -20.48 -17.76 21.17
CA GLY A 6 -20.86 -17.79 19.76
C GLY A 6 -19.79 -17.20 18.83
N LEU A 7 -18.61 -16.87 19.38
CA LEU A 7 -17.44 -16.40 18.63
C LEU A 7 -16.39 -17.51 18.68
N GLY A 8 -16.31 -18.30 17.62
CA GLY A 8 -15.30 -19.34 17.47
C GLY A 8 -15.24 -19.79 16.02
N GLY A 9 -14.12 -19.53 15.35
CA GLY A 9 -13.81 -20.17 14.08
C GLY A 9 -12.98 -21.41 14.34
N THR A 10 -13.26 -22.53 13.67
CA THR A 10 -12.52 -23.81 13.84
C THR A 10 -11.01 -23.67 13.62
N TYR A 11 -10.59 -22.65 12.86
CA TYR A 11 -9.19 -22.29 12.61
C TYR A 11 -8.77 -20.95 13.24
N ALA A 12 -9.67 -20.28 13.96
CA ALA A 12 -9.36 -19.02 14.63
C ALA A 12 -8.49 -19.30 15.86
N GLY A 13 -7.23 -18.83 15.83
CA GLY A 13 -6.29 -19.02 16.94
C GLY A 13 -5.55 -20.35 16.93
N ASN A 14 -5.30 -20.95 15.76
CA ASN A 14 -4.38 -22.08 15.65
C ASN A 14 -3.03 -21.70 16.31
N PRO A 15 -2.48 -22.48 17.27
CA PRO A 15 -1.23 -22.16 17.95
C PRO A 15 -0.06 -21.94 16.98
N LEU A 16 -0.06 -22.59 15.81
CA LEU A 16 0.93 -22.34 14.75
C LEU A 16 0.81 -20.93 14.16
N ALA A 17 -0.42 -20.46 13.93
CA ALA A 17 -0.66 -19.12 13.41
C ALA A 17 -0.30 -18.04 14.44
N VAL A 18 -0.52 -18.30 15.73
CA VAL A 18 -0.13 -17.41 16.83
C VAL A 18 1.40 -17.33 16.96
N ALA A 19 2.10 -18.47 16.88
CA ALA A 19 3.56 -18.50 16.87
C ALA A 19 4.16 -17.76 15.66
N ALA A 20 3.58 -17.95 14.47
CA ALA A 20 3.99 -17.22 13.27
C ALA A 20 3.71 -15.71 13.39
N ALA A 21 2.56 -15.31 13.96
CA ALA A 21 2.25 -13.90 14.20
C ALA A 21 3.25 -13.25 15.17
N HIS A 22 3.64 -13.95 16.24
CA HIS A 22 4.68 -13.47 17.15
C HIS A 22 6.02 -13.28 16.45
N ALA A 23 6.48 -14.27 15.68
CA ALA A 23 7.72 -14.15 14.92
C ALA A 23 7.69 -12.97 13.93
N VAL A 24 6.55 -12.70 13.29
CA VAL A 24 6.38 -11.53 12.40
C VAL A 24 6.46 -10.23 13.19
N LEU A 25 5.86 -10.15 14.38
CA LEU A 25 5.93 -8.97 15.23
C LEU A 25 7.36 -8.70 15.72
N ASP A 26 8.09 -9.75 16.08
CA ASP A 26 9.49 -9.66 16.48
C ASP A 26 10.34 -9.12 15.34
N VAL A 27 10.18 -9.64 14.12
CA VAL A 27 10.87 -9.14 12.91
C VAL A 27 10.51 -7.68 12.61
N ILE A 28 9.23 -7.29 12.75
CA ILE A 28 8.81 -5.89 12.56
C ILE A 28 9.56 -4.95 13.51
N ALA A 29 9.74 -5.38 14.77
CA ALA A 29 10.44 -4.60 15.79
C ALA A 29 11.96 -4.61 15.58
N GLU A 30 12.56 -5.77 15.31
CA GLU A 30 14.01 -5.93 15.13
C GLU A 30 14.52 -5.22 13.88
N GLU A 31 13.82 -5.36 12.75
CA GLU A 31 14.21 -4.74 11.48
C GLU A 31 13.71 -3.29 11.33
N GLN A 32 13.06 -2.73 12.36
CA GLN A 32 12.51 -1.37 12.35
C GLN A 32 11.66 -1.08 11.10
N LEU A 33 10.82 -2.06 10.71
CA LEU A 33 10.10 -2.01 9.44
C LEU A 33 9.16 -0.81 9.34
N CYS A 34 8.63 -0.32 10.47
CA CYS A 34 7.82 0.90 10.51
C CYS A 34 8.63 2.13 10.07
N GLN A 35 9.84 2.31 10.60
CA GLN A 35 10.72 3.42 10.24
C GLN A 35 11.16 3.32 8.77
N ARG A 36 11.49 2.10 8.33
CA ARG A 36 11.84 1.85 6.92
C ARG A 36 10.67 2.15 5.99
N ALA A 37 9.44 1.80 6.38
CA ALA A 37 8.24 2.10 5.61
C ALA A 37 7.98 3.60 5.51
N GLU A 38 8.23 4.36 6.57
CA GLU A 38 8.16 5.83 6.54
C GLU A 38 9.21 6.44 5.60
N GLN A 39 10.47 6.03 5.71
CA GLN A 39 11.55 6.51 4.85
C GLN A 39 11.26 6.22 3.36
N LEU A 40 10.86 4.98 3.05
CA LEU A 40 10.51 4.59 1.69
C LEU A 40 9.27 5.35 1.19
N GLY A 41 8.28 5.52 2.06
CA GLY A 41 7.08 6.31 1.80
C GLY A 41 7.39 7.75 1.42
N SER A 42 8.19 8.44 2.24
CA SER A 42 8.64 9.81 1.99
C SER A 42 9.40 9.91 0.66
N HIS A 43 10.33 8.98 0.41
CA HIS A 43 11.08 8.95 -0.84
C HIS A 43 10.17 8.75 -2.07
N LEU A 44 9.21 7.82 -1.98
CA LEU A 44 8.24 7.58 -3.06
C LEU A 44 7.36 8.81 -3.30
N GLN A 45 6.90 9.48 -2.25
CA GLN A 45 6.12 10.71 -2.38
C GLN A 45 6.93 11.82 -3.05
N GLU A 46 8.21 12.01 -2.70
CA GLU A 46 9.09 12.98 -3.35
C GLU A 46 9.24 12.69 -4.85
N VAL A 47 9.51 11.44 -5.22
CA VAL A 47 9.66 11.03 -6.63
C VAL A 47 8.37 11.25 -7.41
N LEU A 48 7.22 10.88 -6.82
CA LEU A 48 5.91 11.07 -7.44
C LEU A 48 5.54 12.55 -7.57
N ASN A 49 5.87 13.37 -6.58
CA ASN A 49 5.70 14.83 -6.65
C ASN A 49 6.59 15.47 -7.72
N ARG A 50 7.81 14.97 -7.93
CA ARG A 50 8.65 15.41 -9.06
C ARG A 50 8.05 14.96 -10.39
N ALA A 51 7.51 13.75 -10.48
CA ALA A 51 6.86 13.24 -11.68
C ALA A 51 5.55 13.99 -12.00
N ARG A 52 4.87 14.55 -10.99
CA ARG A 52 3.71 15.43 -11.17
C ARG A 52 4.05 16.65 -12.03
N ALA A 53 5.26 17.20 -11.91
CA ALA A 53 5.69 18.33 -12.73
C ALA A 53 5.79 17.98 -14.23
N THR A 54 6.03 16.72 -14.57
CA THR A 54 6.15 16.24 -15.96
C THR A 54 4.90 15.53 -16.47
N CYS A 55 3.90 15.26 -15.63
CA CYS A 55 2.69 14.53 -15.97
C CYS A 55 1.43 15.27 -15.47
N PRO A 56 0.77 16.10 -16.31
CA PRO A 56 -0.42 16.85 -15.92
C PRO A 56 -1.64 15.97 -15.61
N ALA A 57 -1.59 14.68 -15.93
CA ALA A 57 -2.60 13.70 -15.55
C ALA A 57 -2.58 13.34 -14.05
N ILE A 58 -1.51 13.66 -13.31
CA ILE A 58 -1.40 13.39 -11.86
C ILE A 58 -2.03 14.54 -11.08
N VAL A 59 -3.16 14.28 -10.43
CA VAL A 59 -3.91 15.30 -9.68
C VAL A 59 -3.44 15.38 -8.24
N ASP A 60 -3.40 14.23 -7.57
CA ASP A 60 -3.04 14.15 -6.16
C ASP A 60 -2.20 12.91 -5.86
N VAL A 61 -1.30 13.04 -4.88
CA VAL A 61 -0.46 11.96 -4.36
C VAL A 61 -0.72 11.87 -2.87
N ARG A 62 -1.38 10.81 -2.43
CA ARG A 62 -1.73 10.59 -1.03
C ARG A 62 -1.12 9.30 -0.51
N GLY A 63 -0.61 9.31 0.71
CA GLY A 63 -0.06 8.11 1.31
C GLY A 63 0.36 8.28 2.76
N ARG A 64 0.42 7.17 3.48
CA ARG A 64 0.95 7.08 4.85
C ARG A 64 1.94 5.91 4.92
N GLY A 65 3.17 6.21 5.32
CA GLY A 65 4.27 5.25 5.28
C GLY A 65 4.47 4.67 3.88
N SER A 66 4.65 3.37 3.77
CA SER A 66 4.88 2.66 2.51
C SER A 66 3.63 2.52 1.62
N MET A 67 2.45 2.93 2.10
CA MET A 67 1.22 2.88 1.32
C MET A 67 0.97 4.23 0.65
N VAL A 68 1.44 4.35 -0.60
CA VAL A 68 1.30 5.56 -1.42
C VAL A 68 0.39 5.29 -2.62
N ALA A 69 -0.60 6.15 -2.82
CA ALA A 69 -1.55 6.13 -3.92
C ALA A 69 -1.43 7.42 -4.74
N VAL A 70 -1.66 7.30 -6.04
CA VAL A 70 -1.64 8.41 -7.00
C VAL A 70 -2.97 8.45 -7.71
N GLU A 71 -3.61 9.61 -7.73
CA GLU A 71 -4.82 9.85 -8.49
C GLU A 71 -4.50 10.41 -9.87
N PHE A 72 -5.13 9.80 -10.87
CA PHE A 72 -5.00 10.20 -12.27
C PHE A 72 -6.34 10.70 -12.81
N ASN A 73 -6.39 11.94 -13.28
CA ASN A 73 -7.52 12.46 -14.05
C ASN A 73 -7.10 12.69 -15.50
N ASP A 74 -8.10 12.69 -16.39
CA ASP A 74 -7.89 13.09 -17.76
C ASP A 74 -7.66 14.62 -17.85
N PRO A 75 -6.54 15.09 -18.43
CA PRO A 75 -6.26 16.53 -18.55
C PRO A 75 -7.25 17.27 -19.47
N GLN A 76 -8.07 16.58 -20.27
CA GLN A 76 -9.05 17.22 -21.15
C GLN A 76 -10.46 17.33 -20.56
N THR A 77 -10.88 16.37 -19.73
CA THR A 77 -12.24 16.31 -19.17
C THR A 77 -12.30 16.52 -17.66
N GLY A 78 -11.17 16.43 -16.95
CA GLY A 78 -11.11 16.55 -15.50
C GLY A 78 -11.72 15.34 -14.77
N GLU A 79 -12.21 14.34 -15.49
CA GLU A 79 -12.83 13.14 -14.94
C GLU A 79 -11.78 12.09 -14.56
N PRO A 80 -12.05 11.25 -13.55
CA PRO A 80 -11.15 10.15 -13.18
C PRO A 80 -11.05 9.16 -14.34
N SER A 81 -9.84 8.94 -14.87
CA SER A 81 -9.61 8.07 -16.03
C SER A 81 -9.13 6.67 -15.60
N PRO A 82 -10.02 5.67 -15.51
CA PRO A 82 -9.64 4.30 -15.20
C PRO A 82 -8.86 3.65 -16.35
N GLU A 83 -8.96 4.17 -17.57
CA GLU A 83 -8.20 3.69 -18.72
C GLU A 83 -6.72 4.08 -18.62
N PHE A 84 -6.44 5.34 -18.26
CA PHE A 84 -5.06 5.81 -18.04
C PHE A 84 -4.41 5.06 -16.88
N THR A 85 -5.14 4.87 -15.77
CA THR A 85 -4.68 4.07 -14.62
C THR A 85 -4.33 2.64 -15.04
N ARG A 86 -5.19 1.99 -15.86
CA ARG A 86 -4.94 0.64 -16.39
C ARG A 86 -3.72 0.60 -17.31
N ARG A 87 -3.53 1.62 -18.15
CA ARG A 87 -2.36 1.73 -19.04
C ARG A 87 -1.05 1.89 -18.27
N CYS A 88 -1.04 2.74 -17.23
CA CYS A 88 0.10 2.92 -16.33
C CYS A 88 0.44 1.63 -15.58
N ASN A 89 -0.58 0.94 -15.02
CA ASN A 89 -0.38 -0.36 -14.37
C ASN A 89 0.18 -1.41 -15.35
N ARG A 90 -0.32 -1.46 -16.59
CA ARG A 90 0.18 -2.36 -17.63
C ARG A 90 1.63 -2.05 -18.03
N LYS A 91 2.02 -0.78 -18.14
CA LYS A 91 3.41 -0.38 -18.39
C LYS A 91 4.32 -0.76 -17.22
N ARG A 92 3.91 -0.50 -15.97
CA ARG A 92 4.67 -0.83 -14.76
C ARG A 92 4.95 -2.34 -14.65
N ARG A 93 3.99 -3.19 -15.04
CA ARG A 93 4.18 -4.65 -15.09
C ARG A 93 5.22 -5.10 -16.13
N ARG A 94 5.44 -4.34 -17.21
CA ARG A 94 6.39 -4.70 -18.29
C ARG A 94 7.81 -4.19 -18.05
N THR A 95 7.99 -3.14 -17.26
CA THR A 95 9.30 -2.54 -17.00
C THR A 95 9.93 -3.01 -15.69
N ALA A 96 9.24 -3.86 -14.92
CA ALA A 96 9.62 -4.39 -13.61
C ALA A 96 9.71 -3.33 -12.49
N CYS A 97 8.88 -3.47 -11.45
CA CYS A 97 9.28 -3.60 -10.03
C CYS A 97 8.03 -3.51 -9.13
N CYS A 98 7.85 -4.51 -8.26
CA CYS A 98 6.95 -4.50 -7.13
C CYS A 98 7.19 -3.25 -6.26
N CYS A 99 6.15 -2.44 -6.09
CA CYS A 99 5.78 -1.86 -4.80
C CYS A 99 4.27 -2.01 -4.73
#